data_AF-A0A8H6VQP4-F1
#
_entry.id   AF-A0A8H6VQP4-F1
#
_cell.length_a   1.000
_cell.length_b   1.000
_cell.length_c   1.000
_cell.angle_alpha   90.00
_cell.angle_beta   90.00
_cell.angle_gamma   90.00
#
_symmetry.space_group_name_H-M   'P 1'
#
loop_
_entity.id
_entity.type
_entity.pdbx_description
1 polymer ?
#
loop_
_entity_poly.entity_id
_entity_poly.type
_entity_poly.pdbx_seq_one_letter_code
_entity_poly.pdbx_strand_id
1 'polypeptide(L)'
;MTNAIYESFATYLRTIQKRWRESKKEASIQLHNKVKNRRQVRKYQLFHQRRYLAYVFAPLRKHADMLEQFGVDGMSSDESEVDEEGVISFQSHMPAWRAEIVTIWLHLFDVLHSMLRKTSLGPTRRSAPRQRKHLRKVSQTAGSVPGLPINAYDSQWQQANSQTWAQFLQPTAPYDFFS
;
A
#
# COMPACT_ATOMS: atom_id res chain seq x y z
N MET A 1 1.80 21.50 32.25
CA MET A 1 2.60 20.25 32.34
C MET A 1 1.81 19.03 32.82
N THR A 2 0.62 19.17 33.40
CA THR A 2 -0.20 18.05 33.90
C THR A 2 -0.85 17.21 32.78
N ASN A 3 -1.30 17.82 31.68
CA ASN A 3 -2.00 17.10 30.59
C ASN A 3 -1.17 16.02 29.89
N ALA A 4 0.12 16.26 29.63
CA ALA A 4 0.98 15.28 28.96
C ALA A 4 1.18 13.98 29.78
N ILE A 5 1.19 14.10 31.11
CA ILE A 5 1.30 12.95 32.02
C ILE A 5 0.01 12.13 31.99
N TYR A 6 -1.16 12.77 32.00
CA TYR A 6 -2.44 12.08 31.84
C TYR A 6 -2.58 11.40 30.48
N GLU A 7 -2.16 12.05 29.38
CA GLU A 7 -2.22 11.47 28.04
C GLU A 7 -1.32 10.24 27.89
N SER A 8 -0.10 10.30 28.41
CA SER A 8 0.83 9.17 28.40
C SER A 8 0.30 7.99 29.24
N PHE A 9 -0.25 8.26 30.42
CA PHE A 9 -0.85 7.23 31.26
C PHE A 9 -2.11 6.61 30.63
N ALA A 10 -2.98 7.41 30.03
CA ALA A 10 -4.16 6.94 29.31
C ALA A 10 -3.77 6.08 28.09
N THR A 11 -2.73 6.47 27.36
CA THR A 11 -2.17 5.68 26.25
C THR A 11 -1.62 4.35 26.72
N TYR A 12 -0.91 4.35 27.86
CA TYR A 12 -0.40 3.13 28.47
C TYR A 12 -1.53 2.18 28.89
N LEU A 13 -2.56 2.68 29.59
CA LEU A 13 -3.72 1.86 29.98
C LEU A 13 -4.46 1.27 28.78
N ARG A 14 -4.69 2.06 27.72
CA ARG A 14 -5.28 1.55 26.45
C ARG A 14 -4.42 0.45 25.84
N THR A 15 -3.09 0.59 25.93
CA THR A 15 -2.13 -0.41 25.42
C THR A 15 -2.23 -1.71 26.23
N ILE A 16 -2.32 -1.64 27.57
CA ILE A 16 -2.51 -2.81 28.43
C ILE A 16 -3.83 -3.50 28.11
N GLN A 17 -4.94 -2.75 28.05
CA GLN A 17 -6.25 -3.31 27.74
C GLN A 17 -6.29 -3.97 26.35
N LYS A 18 -5.59 -3.40 25.37
CA LYS A 18 -5.43 -4.00 24.04
C LYS A 18 -4.66 -5.32 24.12
N ARG A 19 -3.51 -5.34 24.80
CA ARG A 19 -2.68 -6.56 24.96
C ARG A 19 -3.44 -7.67 25.67
N TRP A 20 -4.20 -7.37 26.72
CA TRP A 20 -5.03 -8.35 27.42
C TRP A 20 -6.15 -8.91 26.55
N ARG A 21 -6.80 -8.08 25.73
CA ARG A 21 -7.79 -8.55 24.75
C ARG A 21 -7.17 -9.41 23.66
N GLU A 22 -5.95 -9.08 23.23
CA GLU A 22 -5.20 -9.86 22.25
C GLU A 22 -4.73 -11.21 22.81
N SER A 23 -4.31 -11.27 24.07
CA SER A 23 -3.85 -12.50 24.71
C SER A 23 -4.98 -13.51 24.94
N LYS A 24 -6.23 -13.05 25.02
CA LYS A 24 -7.41 -13.92 25.09
C LYS A 24 -7.85 -14.52 23.74
N LYS A 25 -7.28 -14.06 22.62
CA LYS A 25 -7.60 -14.62 21.29
C LYS A 25 -6.80 -15.87 21.04
N GLU A 26 -7.34 -16.77 20.21
CA GLU A 26 -6.62 -17.94 19.72
C GLU A 26 -5.36 -17.54 18.94
N ALA A 27 -4.30 -18.36 19.00
CA ALA A 27 -3.02 -18.09 18.34
C ALA A 27 -3.16 -17.88 16.83
N SER A 28 -4.04 -18.65 16.17
CA SER A 28 -4.37 -18.52 14.74
C SER A 28 -4.91 -17.12 14.41
N ILE A 29 -5.87 -16.63 15.20
CA ILE A 29 -6.48 -15.31 15.07
C ILE A 29 -5.46 -14.20 15.35
N GLN A 30 -4.58 -14.38 16.34
CA GLN A 30 -3.51 -13.43 16.62
C GLN A 30 -2.52 -13.32 15.45
N LEU A 31 -2.12 -14.45 14.88
CA LEU A 31 -1.22 -14.49 13.72
C LEU A 31 -1.87 -13.82 12.51
N HIS A 32 -3.12 -14.15 12.19
CA HIS A 32 -3.88 -13.51 11.11
C HIS A 32 -3.95 -11.98 11.28
N ASN A 33 -4.28 -11.50 12.48
CA ASN A 33 -4.32 -10.06 12.77
C ASN A 33 -2.94 -9.40 12.65
N LYS A 34 -1.86 -10.06 13.08
CA LYS A 34 -0.50 -9.55 12.90
C LYS A 34 -0.12 -9.43 11.43
N VAL A 35 -0.46 -10.42 10.61
CA VAL A 35 -0.21 -10.38 9.15
C VAL A 35 -1.02 -9.24 8.51
N LYS A 36 -2.31 -9.14 8.80
CA LYS A 36 -3.19 -8.07 8.32
C LYS A 36 -2.68 -6.67 8.70
N ASN A 37 -2.26 -6.50 9.95
CA ASN A 37 -1.70 -5.22 10.43
C ASN A 37 -0.39 -4.87 9.72
N ARG A 38 0.52 -5.84 9.55
CA ARG A 38 1.77 -5.64 8.80
C ARG A 38 1.49 -5.21 7.36
N ARG A 39 0.53 -5.85 6.71
CA ARG A 39 0.07 -5.48 5.35
C ARG A 39 -0.43 -4.03 5.31
N GLN A 40 -1.31 -3.65 6.23
CA GLN A 40 -1.84 -2.29 6.27
C GLN A 40 -0.74 -1.23 6.52
N VAL A 41 0.18 -1.49 7.44
CA VAL A 41 1.32 -0.60 7.70
C VAL A 41 2.19 -0.43 6.45
N ARG A 42 2.43 -1.51 5.69
CA ARG A 42 3.20 -1.42 4.43
C ARG A 42 2.47 -0.60 3.37
N LYS A 43 1.17 -0.82 3.17
CA LYS A 43 0.35 -0.02 2.23
C LYS A 43 0.42 1.46 2.61
N TYR A 44 0.26 1.76 3.90
CA TYR A 44 0.36 3.11 4.44
C TYR A 44 1.74 3.73 4.17
N GLN A 45 2.83 3.03 4.49
CA GLN A 45 4.19 3.50 4.24
C GLN A 45 4.45 3.76 2.76
N LEU A 46 4.02 2.86 1.88
CA LEU A 46 4.15 3.01 0.42
C LEU A 46 3.39 4.24 -0.08
N PHE A 47 2.14 4.43 0.36
CA PHE A 47 1.36 5.60 0.01
C PHE A 47 2.08 6.88 0.42
N HIS A 48 2.49 7.01 1.69
CA HIS A 48 3.18 8.21 2.17
C HIS A 48 4.51 8.47 1.48
N GLN A 49 5.27 7.43 1.16
CA GLN A 49 6.52 7.54 0.41
C GLN A 49 6.28 8.10 -1.00
N ARG A 50 5.31 7.54 -1.74
CA ARG A 50 4.98 7.97 -3.10
C ARG A 50 4.40 9.38 -3.10
N ARG A 51 3.50 9.67 -2.14
CA ARG A 51 2.96 11.00 -1.89
C ARG A 51 4.06 12.04 -1.64
N TYR A 52 5.01 11.73 -0.76
CA TYR A 52 6.15 12.61 -0.50
C TYR A 52 6.92 12.92 -1.78
N LEU A 53 7.23 11.91 -2.60
CA LEU A 53 7.91 12.11 -3.87
C LEU A 53 7.11 12.98 -4.85
N ALA A 54 5.78 12.82 -4.91
CA ALA A 54 4.94 13.65 -5.76
C ALA A 54 5.05 15.14 -5.40
N TYR A 55 5.09 15.49 -4.11
CA TYR A 55 5.21 16.88 -3.69
C TYR A 55 6.63 17.46 -3.88
N VAL A 56 7.65 16.62 -3.69
CA VAL A 56 9.07 17.04 -3.70
C VAL A 56 9.63 17.13 -5.12
N PHE A 57 9.31 16.20 -6.00
CA PHE A 57 9.77 16.23 -7.39
C PHE A 57 8.80 17.04 -8.25
N ALA A 58 9.26 18.19 -8.73
CA ALA A 58 8.43 19.11 -9.54
C ALA A 58 7.71 18.43 -10.72
N PRO A 59 8.34 17.52 -11.51
CA PRO A 59 7.63 16.83 -12.59
C PRO A 59 6.47 15.93 -12.12
N LEU A 60 6.53 15.42 -10.90
CA LEU A 60 5.51 14.52 -10.34
C LEU A 60 4.39 15.26 -9.61
N ARG A 61 4.47 16.58 -9.43
CA ARG A 61 3.53 17.34 -8.60
C ARG A 61 2.09 17.26 -9.10
N LYS A 62 1.88 17.24 -10.41
CA LYS A 62 0.56 17.05 -11.01
C LYS A 62 -0.11 15.71 -10.65
N HIS A 63 0.70 14.72 -10.29
CA HIS A 63 0.23 13.40 -9.91
C HIS A 63 -0.13 13.29 -8.42
N ALA A 64 0.08 14.35 -7.63
CA ALA A 64 -0.23 14.36 -6.20
C ALA A 64 -1.73 14.10 -5.95
N ASP A 65 -2.61 14.83 -6.64
CA ASP A 65 -4.07 14.68 -6.46
C ASP A 65 -4.54 13.28 -6.86
N MET A 66 -4.01 12.73 -7.95
CA MET A 66 -4.31 11.37 -8.36
C MET A 66 -3.83 10.35 -7.31
N LEU A 67 -2.64 10.53 -6.73
CA LEU A 67 -2.16 9.67 -5.64
C LEU A 67 -3.04 9.75 -4.40
N GLU A 68 -3.52 10.94 -4.03
CA GLU A 68 -4.46 11.12 -2.91
C GLU A 68 -5.78 10.39 -3.15
N GLN A 69 -6.30 10.43 -4.40
CA GLN A 69 -7.51 9.67 -4.78
C GLN A 69 -7.30 8.15 -4.65
N PHE A 70 -6.14 7.62 -5.06
CA PHE A 70 -5.81 6.21 -4.85
C PHE A 70 -5.71 5.86 -3.36
N GLY A 71 -5.16 6.77 -2.56
CA GLY A 71 -4.99 6.60 -1.13
C GLY A 71 -4.18 5.36 -0.75
N VAL A 72 -4.31 4.96 0.52
CA VAL A 72 -3.70 3.72 1.02
C VAL A 72 -4.29 2.51 0.31
N ASP A 73 -5.58 2.52 -0.01
CA ASP A 73 -6.26 1.35 -0.53
C ASP A 73 -5.85 0.96 -1.95
N GLY A 74 -5.45 1.94 -2.75
CA GLY A 74 -4.88 1.78 -4.08
C GLY A 74 -3.46 1.18 -4.13
N MET A 75 -2.78 1.05 -3.00
CA MET A 75 -1.42 0.51 -2.93
C MET A 75 -1.40 -1.02 -3.04
N SER A 76 -0.32 -1.58 -3.61
CA SER A 76 -0.12 -3.03 -3.63
C SER A 76 0.19 -3.57 -2.23
N SER A 77 -0.23 -4.82 -1.98
CA SER A 77 0.18 -5.54 -0.77
C SER A 77 1.47 -6.31 -1.05
N ASP A 78 2.53 -6.05 -0.30
CA ASP A 78 3.66 -6.97 -0.25
C ASP A 78 3.32 -8.11 0.70
N GLU A 79 3.13 -9.32 0.17
CA GLU A 79 3.03 -10.55 0.95
C GLU A 79 4.42 -11.16 1.11
N SER A 80 4.71 -11.70 2.30
CA SER A 80 5.91 -12.47 2.56
C SER A 80 5.54 -13.94 2.55
N GLU A 81 5.95 -14.66 1.53
CA GLU A 81 5.83 -16.12 1.46
C GLU A 81 7.13 -16.72 1.99
N VAL A 82 7.02 -17.67 2.91
CA VAL A 82 8.15 -18.50 3.32
C VAL A 82 8.08 -19.73 2.43
N ASP A 83 9.13 -20.00 1.65
CA ASP A 83 9.20 -21.23 0.87
C ASP A 83 9.47 -22.45 1.77
N GLU A 84 9.42 -23.64 1.18
CA GLU A 84 9.59 -24.91 1.89
C GLU A 84 10.98 -25.04 2.53
N GLU A 85 11.99 -24.34 1.99
CA GLU A 85 13.34 -24.25 2.56
C GLU A 85 13.49 -23.17 3.65
N GLY A 86 12.42 -22.44 3.99
CA GLY A 86 12.43 -21.42 5.05
C GLY A 86 12.95 -20.05 4.60
N VAL A 87 13.19 -19.84 3.31
CA VAL A 87 13.60 -18.56 2.73
C VAL A 87 12.37 -17.67 2.54
N ILE A 88 12.47 -16.44 3.06
CA ILE A 88 11.39 -15.46 2.99
C ILE A 88 11.47 -14.74 1.64
N SER A 89 10.53 -15.04 0.73
CA SER A 89 10.32 -14.29 -0.50
C SER A 89 9.25 -13.22 -0.32
N PHE A 90 9.48 -12.03 -0.88
CA PHE A 90 8.50 -10.94 -0.85
C PHE A 90 7.88 -10.80 -2.24
N GLN A 91 6.58 -11.05 -2.34
CA GLN A 91 5.80 -10.97 -3.58
C GLN A 91 4.81 -9.81 -3.50
N SER A 92 4.78 -8.99 -4.55
CA SER A 92 3.83 -7.88 -4.65
C SER A 92 2.52 -8.38 -5.26
N HIS A 93 1.43 -8.27 -4.51
CA HIS A 93 0.10 -8.63 -4.99
C HIS A 93 -0.60 -7.38 -5.52
N MET A 94 -0.94 -7.41 -6.81
CA MET A 94 -1.67 -6.34 -7.48
C MET A 94 -3.17 -6.56 -7.34
N PRO A 95 -3.96 -5.52 -7.01
CA PRO A 95 -5.42 -5.65 -7.01
C PRO A 95 -5.94 -6.04 -8.40
N ALA A 96 -6.89 -6.98 -8.48
CA ALA A 96 -7.48 -7.43 -9.74
C ALA A 96 -8.15 -6.31 -10.54
N TRP A 97 -8.69 -5.32 -9.84
CA TRP A 97 -9.38 -4.19 -10.45
C TRP A 97 -8.42 -3.19 -11.09
N ARG A 98 -7.14 -3.19 -10.75
CA ARG A 98 -6.21 -2.10 -11.10
C ARG A 98 -5.53 -2.39 -12.44
N ALA A 99 -5.68 -1.48 -13.38
CA ALA A 99 -5.05 -1.58 -14.69
C ALA A 99 -3.51 -1.60 -14.58
N GLU A 100 -2.85 -2.31 -15.51
CA GLU A 100 -1.38 -2.42 -15.54
C GLU A 100 -0.70 -1.05 -15.69
N ILE A 101 -1.33 -0.11 -16.40
CA ILE A 101 -0.81 1.25 -16.58
C ILE A 101 -0.56 1.96 -15.23
N VAL A 102 -1.48 1.76 -14.27
CA VAL A 102 -1.37 2.31 -12.93
C VAL A 102 -0.23 1.66 -12.16
N THR A 103 -0.04 0.35 -12.32
CA THR A 103 1.09 -0.35 -11.70
C THR A 103 2.41 0.22 -12.19
N ILE A 104 2.56 0.42 -13.51
CA ILE A 104 3.77 1.00 -14.10
C ILE A 104 3.99 2.42 -13.56
N TRP A 105 2.94 3.24 -13.54
CA TRP A 105 2.98 4.59 -12.98
C TRP A 105 3.41 4.60 -11.50
N LEU A 106 2.84 3.72 -10.66
CA LEU A 106 3.23 3.61 -9.25
C LEU A 106 4.68 3.13 -9.08
N HIS A 107 5.17 2.25 -9.97
CA HIS A 107 6.56 1.80 -9.93
C HIS A 107 7.55 2.91 -10.28
N LEU A 108 7.18 3.91 -11.09
CA LEU A 108 8.02 5.08 -11.36
C LEU A 108 8.46 5.76 -10.05
N PHE A 109 7.51 5.94 -9.11
CA PHE A 109 7.82 6.51 -7.79
C PHE A 109 8.76 5.61 -6.98
N ASP A 110 8.60 4.30 -7.06
CA ASP A 110 9.46 3.35 -6.32
C ASP A 110 10.90 3.36 -6.87
N VAL A 111 11.06 3.48 -8.18
CA VAL A 111 12.36 3.63 -8.84
C VAL A 111 13.02 4.94 -8.43
N LEU A 112 12.30 6.05 -8.49
CA LEU A 112 12.81 7.37 -8.09
C LEU A 112 13.20 7.40 -6.60
N HIS A 113 12.39 6.80 -5.73
CA HIS A 113 12.75 6.65 -4.33
C HIS A 113 14.05 5.86 -4.14
N SER A 114 14.19 4.77 -4.89
CA SER A 114 15.37 3.90 -4.82
C SER A 114 16.63 4.62 -5.31
N MET A 115 16.51 5.43 -6.38
CA MET A 115 17.59 6.29 -6.88
C MET A 115 17.97 7.34 -5.83
N LEU A 116 17.00 8.08 -5.29
CA LEU A 116 17.25 9.11 -4.28
C LEU A 116 17.95 8.53 -3.05
N ARG A 117 17.53 7.33 -2.60
CA ARG A 117 18.14 6.63 -1.46
C ARG A 117 19.60 6.25 -1.73
N LYS A 118 19.93 5.83 -2.96
CA LYS A 118 21.31 5.52 -3.36
C LYS A 118 22.19 6.78 -3.42
N THR A 119 21.65 7.89 -3.89
CA THR A 119 22.42 9.13 -4.08
C THR A 119 22.61 9.93 -2.79
N SER A 120 21.63 9.91 -1.88
CA SER A 120 21.61 10.80 -0.69
C SER A 120 22.36 10.29 0.54
N LEU A 121 22.63 8.98 0.67
CA LEU A 121 22.96 8.39 1.97
C LEU A 121 24.35 7.74 2.10
N GLY A 122 25.20 7.78 1.07
CA GLY A 122 26.48 7.06 1.09
C GLY A 122 26.33 5.58 1.48
N PRO A 123 27.37 4.89 1.97
CA PRO A 123 27.26 3.52 2.49
C PRO A 123 26.35 3.52 3.73
N THR A 124 25.06 3.24 3.54
CA THR A 124 24.07 3.44 4.61
C THR A 124 24.15 2.28 5.61
N ARG A 125 24.28 2.59 6.91
CA ARG A 125 24.16 1.64 8.05
C ARG A 125 22.77 0.97 8.22
N ARG A 126 21.84 1.16 7.27
CA ARG A 126 20.51 0.55 7.31
C ARG A 126 20.48 -0.65 6.37
N SER A 127 19.78 -1.71 6.78
CA SER A 127 19.55 -2.89 5.95
C SER A 127 19.16 -2.50 4.52
N ALA A 128 19.78 -3.20 3.56
CA ALA A 128 19.47 -3.06 2.15
C ALA A 128 17.94 -3.15 1.95
N PRO A 129 17.36 -2.36 1.03
CA PRO A 129 15.95 -2.53 0.69
C PRO A 129 15.73 -3.99 0.30
N ARG A 130 14.69 -4.61 0.88
CA ARG A 130 14.33 -6.00 0.59
C ARG A 130 14.08 -6.10 -0.91
N GLN A 131 14.79 -7.01 -1.58
CA GLN A 131 14.53 -7.28 -3.00
C GLN A 131 13.13 -7.87 -3.12
N ARG A 132 12.26 -7.20 -3.88
CA ARG A 132 10.92 -7.68 -4.20
C ARG A 132 11.03 -8.54 -5.45
N LYS A 133 10.57 -9.79 -5.38
CA LYS A 133 10.31 -10.56 -6.59
C LYS A 133 8.96 -10.08 -7.11
N HIS A 134 8.98 -9.39 -8.25
CA HIS A 134 7.76 -8.94 -8.94
C HIS A 134 7.08 -10.12 -9.65
N LEU A 135 6.71 -11.15 -8.88
CA LEU A 135 5.79 -12.17 -9.38
C LEU A 135 4.41 -11.53 -9.41
N ARG A 136 3.83 -11.41 -10.61
CA ARG A 136 2.53 -10.77 -10.87
C ARG A 136 1.39 -11.63 -10.32
N LYS A 137 1.27 -11.74 -9.00
CA LYS A 137 0.09 -12.35 -8.37
C LYS A 137 -1.02 -11.31 -8.27
N VAL A 138 -2.20 -11.69 -8.72
CA VAL A 138 -3.39 -10.84 -8.67
C VAL A 138 -4.18 -11.16 -7.40
N SER A 139 -4.44 -10.13 -6.58
CA SER A 139 -5.30 -10.23 -5.41
C SER A 139 -6.75 -9.97 -5.83
N GLN A 140 -7.57 -11.03 -5.83
CA GLN A 140 -9.01 -10.93 -6.10
C GLN A 140 -9.80 -10.34 -4.93
N THR A 141 -9.23 -10.35 -3.72
CA THR A 141 -9.88 -9.89 -2.49
C THR A 141 -9.64 -8.41 -2.16
N ALA A 142 -8.82 -7.73 -2.95
CA ALA A 142 -8.55 -6.30 -2.75
C ALA A 142 -9.77 -5.47 -3.19
N GLY A 143 -10.34 -4.70 -2.25
CA GLY A 143 -11.42 -3.77 -2.55
C GLY A 143 -10.99 -2.73 -3.59
N SER A 144 -11.90 -2.41 -4.51
CA SER A 144 -11.74 -1.33 -5.49
C SER A 144 -11.92 0.03 -4.85
N VAL A 145 -11.17 1.02 -5.35
CA VAL A 145 -11.28 2.41 -4.91
C VAL A 145 -12.29 3.11 -5.83
N PRO A 146 -13.35 3.74 -5.31
CA PRO A 146 -14.30 4.51 -6.12
C PRO A 146 -13.73 5.88 -6.53
N GLY A 147 -14.29 6.46 -7.59
CA GLY A 147 -13.98 7.81 -8.09
C GLY A 147 -12.73 7.91 -8.96
N LEU A 148 -12.06 6.80 -9.26
CA LEU A 148 -10.86 6.82 -10.09
C LEU A 148 -11.19 7.00 -11.58
N PRO A 149 -10.22 7.46 -12.38
CA PRO A 149 -10.34 7.52 -13.84
C PRO A 149 -10.72 6.16 -14.44
N ILE A 150 -11.50 6.15 -15.52
CA ILE A 150 -11.90 4.91 -16.19
C ILE A 150 -10.71 4.03 -16.61
N ASN A 151 -9.60 4.65 -17.01
CA ASN A 151 -8.37 3.95 -17.41
C ASN A 151 -7.50 3.48 -16.22
N ALA A 152 -7.92 3.74 -14.99
CA ALA A 152 -7.31 3.16 -13.79
C ALA A 152 -7.79 1.73 -13.51
N TYR A 153 -8.92 1.34 -14.08
CA TYR A 153 -9.53 0.03 -13.87
C TYR A 153 -9.18 -0.94 -15.01
N ASP A 154 -8.89 -2.19 -14.67
CA ASP A 154 -8.59 -3.24 -15.65
C ASP A 154 -9.84 -3.61 -16.47
N SER A 155 -9.67 -3.78 -17.79
CA SER A 155 -10.79 -4.01 -18.70
C SER A 155 -11.43 -5.40 -18.52
N GLN A 156 -10.64 -6.44 -18.21
CA GLN A 156 -11.17 -7.77 -17.95
C GLN A 156 -11.96 -7.78 -16.64
N TRP A 157 -11.43 -7.10 -15.62
CA TRP A 157 -12.13 -6.93 -14.35
C TRP A 157 -13.45 -6.17 -14.52
N GLN A 158 -13.48 -5.11 -15.33
CA GLN A 158 -14.71 -4.37 -15.65
C GLN A 158 -15.74 -5.25 -16.34
N GLN A 159 -15.33 -6.07 -17.32
CA GLN A 159 -16.25 -6.99 -18.01
C GLN A 159 -16.85 -8.02 -17.05
N ALA A 160 -16.01 -8.60 -16.18
CA ALA A 160 -16.42 -9.59 -15.20
C ALA A 160 -17.39 -9.03 -14.14
N ASN A 161 -17.38 -7.71 -13.87
CA ASN A 161 -18.21 -7.05 -12.86
C ASN A 161 -19.29 -6.14 -13.46
N SER A 162 -19.52 -6.22 -14.77
CA SER A 162 -20.20 -5.22 -15.63
C SER A 162 -21.54 -4.68 -15.14
N GLN A 163 -22.32 -5.47 -14.42
CA GLN A 163 -23.66 -5.09 -13.96
C GLN A 163 -23.65 -4.08 -12.79
N THR A 164 -22.58 -4.04 -11.98
CA THR A 164 -22.59 -3.30 -10.70
C THR A 164 -21.46 -2.28 -10.58
N TRP A 165 -20.31 -2.52 -11.22
CA TRP A 165 -19.12 -1.72 -10.93
C TRP A 165 -19.28 -0.22 -11.26
N ALA A 166 -19.91 0.12 -12.39
CA ALA A 166 -20.02 1.52 -12.81
C ALA A 166 -20.89 2.35 -11.85
N GLN A 167 -21.96 1.76 -11.30
CA GLN A 167 -22.86 2.43 -10.36
C GLN A 167 -22.19 2.69 -9.00
N PHE A 168 -21.39 1.73 -8.51
CA PHE A 168 -20.71 1.84 -7.22
C PHE A 168 -19.41 2.64 -7.29
N LEU A 169 -18.67 2.55 -8.39
CA LEU A 169 -17.36 3.16 -8.53
C LEU A 169 -17.38 4.57 -9.10
N GLN A 170 -18.41 4.97 -9.85
CA GLN A 170 -18.55 6.32 -10.40
C GLN A 170 -17.25 6.82 -11.08
N PRO A 171 -16.78 6.10 -12.13
CA PRO A 171 -15.50 6.40 -12.75
C PRO A 171 -15.49 7.79 -13.38
N THR A 172 -14.34 8.47 -13.28
CA THR A 172 -14.12 9.81 -13.85
C THR A 172 -13.47 9.73 -15.24
N ALA A 173 -13.28 10.90 -15.87
CA ALA A 173 -12.63 11.00 -17.18
C ALA A 173 -11.22 10.37 -17.16
N PRO A 174 -10.73 9.86 -18.32
CA PRO A 174 -9.40 9.28 -18.41
C PRO A 174 -8.32 10.23 -17.92
N TYR A 175 -7.34 9.70 -17.21
CA TYR A 175 -6.21 10.46 -16.68
C TYR A 175 -4.91 10.10 -17.38
N ASP A 176 -4.05 11.08 -17.60
CA ASP A 176 -2.74 10.85 -18.19
C ASP A 176 -1.69 10.53 -17.12
N PHE A 177 -1.33 9.25 -17.04
CA PHE A 177 -0.35 8.74 -16.09
C PHE A 177 1.11 9.01 -16.49
N PHE A 178 1.39 9.49 -17.72
CA PHE A 178 2.77 9.65 -18.23
C PHE A 178 3.09 10.98 -18.90
N SER A 179 2.12 11.89 -19.03
CA SER A 179 2.40 13.27 -19.45
C SER A 179 3.47 13.92 -18.59
#